data_AF-A0AAP4BVB7-F1
#
_entry.id   AF-A0AAP4BVB7-F1
#
_cell.length_a   1.000
_cell.length_b   1.000
_cell.length_c   1.000
_cell.angle_alpha   90.00
_cell.angle_beta   90.00
_cell.angle_gamma   90.00
#
_symmetry.space_group_name_H-M   'P 1'
#
loop_
_entity.id
_entity.type
_entity.pdbx_description
1 polymer ?
#
loop_
_entity_poly.entity_id
_entity_poly.type
_entity_poly.pdbx_seq_one_letter_code
_entity_poly.pdbx_strand_id
1 'polypeptide(L)'
;MSNEANKQEVTVNEVSVHEVPANAQFIDVRERDEYAAGHAIGTVNFPLSEFAEYASQIRTDQDVYIICKSGGRSAKACEYLTQATGATTFSVAGGTMAWKDAELPMER
;
A
#
# COMPACT_ATOMS: atom_id res chain seq x y z
N MET A 1 -16.06 -34.02 11.35
CA MET A 1 -16.20 -32.84 10.49
C MET A 1 -15.53 -31.68 11.21
N SER A 2 -14.32 -31.34 10.79
CA SER A 2 -13.64 -30.12 11.24
C SER A 2 -13.06 -29.52 9.98
N ASN A 3 -13.67 -28.43 9.50
CA ASN A 3 -13.17 -27.67 8.36
C ASN A 3 -11.86 -27.02 8.79
N GLU A 4 -10.74 -27.52 8.30
CA GLU A 4 -9.49 -26.76 8.26
C GLU A 4 -9.71 -25.60 7.30
N ALA A 5 -9.91 -24.41 7.86
CA ALA A 5 -9.89 -23.18 7.10
C ALA A 5 -8.54 -23.11 6.37
N ASN A 6 -8.61 -23.18 5.04
CA ASN A 6 -7.47 -23.07 4.15
C ASN A 6 -6.82 -21.69 4.35
N LYS A 7 -5.85 -21.60 5.24
CA LYS A 7 -5.03 -20.41 5.45
C LYS A 7 -4.05 -20.36 4.29
N GLN A 8 -4.49 -19.85 3.14
CA GLN A 8 -3.56 -19.53 2.07
C GLN A 8 -2.54 -18.53 2.63
N GLU A 9 -1.28 -18.91 2.63
CA GLU A 9 -0.17 -18.06 3.02
C GLU A 9 -0.06 -16.97 1.95
N VAL A 10 -0.52 -15.75 2.29
CA VAL A 10 -0.42 -14.60 1.40
C VAL A 10 0.96 -14.01 1.58
N THR A 11 1.84 -14.24 0.61
CA THR A 11 3.13 -13.56 0.52
C THR A 11 2.91 -12.12 0.09
N VAL A 12 3.39 -11.16 0.89
CA VAL A 12 3.42 -9.75 0.51
C VAL A 12 4.56 -9.53 -0.46
N ASN A 13 4.26 -9.03 -1.66
CA ASN A 13 5.31 -8.58 -2.57
C ASN A 13 5.89 -7.27 -2.04
N GLU A 14 7.22 -7.11 -2.12
CA GLU A 14 7.92 -5.90 -1.72
C GLU A 14 8.71 -5.34 -2.91
N VAL A 15 8.69 -4.01 -3.06
CA VAL A 15 9.43 -3.28 -4.10
C VAL A 15 10.15 -2.08 -3.48
N SER A 16 11.29 -1.70 -4.04
CA SER A 16 11.96 -0.46 -3.65
C SER A 16 11.22 0.76 -4.19
N VAL A 17 11.57 1.94 -3.66
CA VAL A 17 10.99 3.23 -4.08
C VAL A 17 11.28 3.57 -5.56
N HIS A 18 12.32 3.00 -6.16
CA HIS A 18 12.69 3.22 -7.56
C HIS A 18 11.97 2.29 -8.55
N GLU A 19 11.29 1.26 -8.03
CA GLU A 19 10.57 0.27 -8.84
C GLU A 19 9.07 0.60 -8.94
N VAL A 20 8.61 1.68 -8.29
CA VAL A 20 7.22 2.16 -8.41
C VAL A 20 7.03 2.85 -9.76
N PRO A 21 6.14 2.35 -10.65
CA PRO A 21 5.88 2.98 -11.94
C PRO A 21 5.26 4.38 -11.79
N ALA A 22 5.61 5.30 -12.70
CA ALA A 22 5.13 6.68 -12.65
C ALA A 22 3.58 6.83 -12.74
N ASN A 23 2.90 5.86 -13.35
CA ASN A 23 1.45 5.81 -13.51
C ASN A 23 0.79 4.69 -12.70
N ALA A 24 1.46 4.24 -11.63
CA ALA A 24 0.94 3.23 -10.72
C ALA A 24 -0.36 3.66 -10.05
N GLN A 25 -1.20 2.69 -9.71
CA GLN A 25 -2.21 2.89 -8.67
C GLN A 25 -1.50 2.85 -7.32
N PHE A 26 -1.22 4.04 -6.81
CA PHE A 26 -0.36 4.22 -5.66
C PHE A 26 -1.15 4.77 -4.48
N ILE A 27 -1.13 4.03 -3.36
CA ILE A 27 -1.98 4.31 -2.20
C ILE A 27 -1.10 4.57 -0.99
N ASP A 28 -1.32 5.69 -0.30
CA ASP A 28 -0.70 6.00 0.98
C ASP A 28 -1.68 5.65 2.12
N VAL A 29 -1.30 4.69 2.96
CA VAL A 29 -2.12 4.20 4.09
C VAL A 29 -1.76 4.84 5.43
N ARG A 30 -0.99 5.93 5.42
CA ARG A 30 -0.78 6.76 6.62
C ARG A 30 -2.05 7.52 6.97
N GLU A 31 -2.11 8.00 8.22
CA GLU A 31 -3.22 8.82 8.65
C GLU A 31 -3.21 10.18 7.92
N ARG A 32 -4.37 10.83 7.86
CA ARG A 32 -4.60 12.03 7.03
C ARG A 32 -3.65 13.18 7.34
N ASP A 33 -3.30 13.35 8.61
CA ASP A 33 -2.36 14.36 9.09
C ASP A 33 -0.91 14.07 8.64
N GLU A 34 -0.49 12.81 8.70
CA GLU A 34 0.82 12.38 8.17
C GLU A 34 0.91 12.60 6.66
N TYR A 35 -0.17 12.31 5.92
CA TYR A 35 -0.23 12.52 4.47
C TYR A 35 -0.19 14.01 4.11
N ALA A 36 -1.00 14.84 4.78
CA ALA A 36 -1.03 16.30 4.56
C ALA A 36 0.28 17.01 4.93
N ALA A 37 1.09 16.44 5.83
CA ALA A 37 2.42 16.97 6.14
C ALA A 37 3.43 16.77 4.99
N GLY A 38 3.13 15.86 4.06
CA GLY A 38 3.91 15.55 2.87
C GLY A 38 3.84 14.07 2.50
N HIS A 39 3.70 13.78 1.22
CA HIS A 39 3.53 12.43 0.69
C HIS A 39 4.22 12.25 -0.67
N ALA A 40 4.41 10.99 -1.06
CA ALA A 40 4.96 10.65 -2.37
C ALA A 40 4.02 11.09 -3.48
N ILE A 41 4.55 11.67 -4.55
CA ILE A 41 3.75 12.14 -5.69
C ILE A 41 2.85 11.04 -6.27
N GLY A 42 1.64 11.40 -6.68
CA GLY A 42 0.71 10.47 -7.34
C GLY A 42 0.05 9.44 -6.41
N THR A 43 0.26 9.55 -5.10
CA THR A 43 -0.46 8.73 -4.12
C THR A 43 -1.86 9.26 -3.86
N VAL A 44 -2.81 8.36 -3.60
CA VAL A 44 -4.11 8.70 -2.99
C VAL A 44 -4.10 8.24 -1.53
N ASN A 45 -4.61 9.07 -0.61
CA ASN A 45 -4.65 8.73 0.81
C ASN A 45 -5.87 7.88 1.17
N PHE A 46 -5.63 6.61 1.53
CA PHE A 46 -6.62 5.72 2.14
C PHE A 46 -6.08 5.25 3.50
N PRO A 47 -6.34 6.00 4.59
CA PRO A 47 -5.79 5.71 5.91
C PRO A 47 -6.01 4.26 6.34
N LEU A 48 -5.00 3.63 6.97
CA LEU A 48 -5.13 2.24 7.40
C LEU A 48 -6.33 2.03 8.35
N SER A 49 -6.61 3.02 9.19
CA SER A 49 -7.75 3.07 10.11
C SER A 49 -9.12 2.94 9.41
N GLU A 50 -9.22 3.41 8.16
CA GLU A 50 -10.44 3.44 7.34
C GLU A 50 -10.32 2.52 6.11
N PHE A 51 -9.23 1.76 5.95
CA PHE A 51 -8.85 1.13 4.68
C PHE A 51 -9.90 0.15 4.12
N ALA A 52 -10.61 -0.55 5.00
CA ALA A 52 -11.69 -1.45 4.61
C ALA A 52 -12.84 -0.73 3.87
N GLU A 53 -13.09 0.55 4.18
CA GLU A 53 -14.12 1.36 3.54
C GLU A 53 -13.72 1.75 2.11
N TYR A 54 -12.42 1.95 1.89
CA TYR A 54 -11.85 2.31 0.58
C TYR A 54 -11.51 1.11 -0.30
N ALA A 55 -11.42 -0.10 0.26
CA ALA A 55 -10.99 -1.28 -0.49
C ALA A 55 -11.80 -1.54 -1.76
N SER A 56 -13.10 -1.21 -1.75
CA SER A 56 -13.99 -1.32 -2.91
C SER A 56 -13.69 -0.33 -4.05
N GLN A 57 -12.93 0.74 -3.79
CA GLN A 57 -12.53 1.75 -4.77
C GLN A 57 -11.21 1.37 -5.48
N ILE A 58 -10.49 0.37 -4.96
CA ILE A 58 -9.21 -0.06 -5.50
C ILE A 58 -9.45 -0.96 -6.70
N ARG A 59 -8.86 -0.61 -7.85
CA ARG A 59 -8.94 -1.42 -9.06
C ARG A 59 -8.09 -2.66 -8.91
N THR A 60 -8.69 -3.84 -9.04
CA THR A 60 -8.03 -5.13 -8.81
C THR A 60 -7.53 -5.81 -10.10
N ASP A 61 -7.76 -5.18 -11.25
CA ASP A 61 -7.33 -5.62 -12.59
C ASP A 61 -5.93 -5.14 -12.97
N GLN A 62 -5.23 -4.47 -12.04
CA GLN A 62 -3.88 -3.96 -12.20
C GLN A 62 -3.15 -3.97 -10.85
N ASP A 63 -1.82 -3.86 -10.91
CA ASP A 63 -0.95 -3.84 -9.73
C ASP A 63 -1.26 -2.64 -8.82
N VAL A 64 -1.30 -2.91 -7.51
CA VAL A 64 -1.56 -1.92 -6.46
C VAL A 64 -0.30 -1.71 -5.64
N TYR A 65 0.22 -0.49 -5.62
CA TYR A 65 1.39 -0.13 -4.82
C TYR A 65 0.90 0.57 -3.55
N ILE A 66 1.38 0.13 -2.40
CA ILE A 66 0.95 0.65 -1.11
C ILE A 66 2.17 1.13 -0.33
N ILE A 67 2.14 2.39 0.09
CA ILE A 67 3.18 3.01 0.91
C ILE A 67 2.62 3.40 2.27
N CYS A 68 3.48 3.35 3.28
CA CYS A 68 3.22 3.96 4.57
C CYS A 68 4.49 4.65 5.07
N LYS A 69 4.60 4.97 6.36
CA LYS A 69 5.82 5.63 6.89
C LYS A 69 7.11 4.83 6.65
N SER A 70 7.10 3.52 6.93
CA SER A 70 8.32 2.69 6.95
C SER A 70 8.15 1.24 6.47
N GLY A 71 6.99 0.87 5.91
CA GLY A 71 6.71 -0.47 5.36
C GLY A 71 5.73 -1.34 6.18
N GLY A 72 5.65 -1.16 7.50
CA GLY A 72 4.86 -2.07 8.35
C GLY A 72 3.33 -1.98 8.16
N ARG A 73 2.79 -0.78 7.92
CA ARG A 73 1.34 -0.57 7.68
C ARG A 73 0.94 -0.95 6.27
N SER A 74 1.80 -0.68 5.28
CA SER A 74 1.58 -1.05 3.88
C SER A 74 1.57 -2.56 3.69
N ALA A 75 2.44 -3.31 4.38
CA ALA A 75 2.40 -4.78 4.34
C ALA A 75 1.06 -5.33 4.84
N LYS A 76 0.52 -4.81 5.96
CA LYS A 76 -0.79 -5.20 6.47
C LYS A 76 -1.93 -4.87 5.50
N ALA A 77 -1.87 -3.70 4.86
CA ALA A 77 -2.84 -3.31 3.86
C ALA A 77 -2.78 -4.21 2.61
N CYS A 78 -1.57 -4.61 2.18
CA CYS A 78 -1.36 -5.57 1.08
C CYS A 78 -1.98 -6.93 1.39
N GLU A 79 -1.69 -7.49 2.58
CA GLU A 79 -2.28 -8.75 3.04
C GLU A 79 -3.80 -8.69 3.04
N TYR A 80 -4.36 -7.66 3.66
CA TYR A 80 -5.81 -7.46 3.73
C TYR A 80 -6.44 -7.40 2.33
N LEU A 81 -5.91 -6.53 1.46
CA LEU A 81 -6.49 -6.32 0.13
C LEU A 81 -6.37 -7.57 -0.74
N THR A 82 -5.22 -8.24 -0.71
CA THR A 82 -4.99 -9.48 -1.45
C THR A 82 -5.96 -10.58 -0.97
N GLN A 83 -6.16 -10.73 0.35
CA GLN A 83 -7.09 -11.72 0.89
C GLN A 83 -8.55 -11.39 0.57
N ALA A 84 -8.92 -10.11 0.60
CA ALA A 84 -10.29 -9.67 0.37
C ALA A 84 -10.69 -9.70 -1.12
N THR A 85 -9.74 -9.50 -2.04
CA THR A 85 -10.06 -9.23 -3.46
C THR A 85 -9.27 -10.08 -4.47
N GLY A 86 -8.17 -10.70 -4.07
CA GLY A 86 -7.23 -11.37 -4.98
C GLY A 86 -6.34 -10.42 -5.78
N ALA A 87 -6.34 -9.12 -5.50
CA ALA A 87 -5.49 -8.15 -6.19
C ALA A 87 -3.99 -8.45 -6.01
N THR A 88 -3.18 -8.11 -7.02
CA THR A 88 -1.72 -8.13 -6.91
C THR A 88 -1.25 -6.84 -6.24
N THR A 89 -0.76 -6.96 -5.00
CA THR A 89 -0.32 -5.80 -4.21
C THR A 89 1.18 -5.83 -3.95
N PHE A 90 1.80 -4.64 -3.88
CA PHE A 90 3.21 -4.42 -3.57
C PHE A 90 3.35 -3.41 -2.43
N SER A 91 4.00 -3.81 -1.34
CA SER A 91 4.40 -2.88 -0.29
C SER A 91 5.69 -2.18 -0.71
N VAL A 92 5.71 -0.85 -0.60
CA VAL A 92 6.92 -0.06 -0.88
C VAL A 92 7.87 -0.12 0.32
N ALA A 93 9.04 -0.73 0.12
CA ALA A 93 10.08 -0.93 1.12
C ALA A 93 10.57 0.40 1.69
N GLY A 94 10.73 0.47 3.02
CA GLY A 94 11.20 1.67 3.71
C GLY A 94 10.22 2.85 3.72
N GLY A 95 9.08 2.75 3.03
CA GLY A 95 7.98 3.70 3.09
C GLY A 95 8.34 5.11 2.62
N THR A 96 7.55 6.10 3.05
CA THR A 96 7.76 7.52 2.76
C THR A 96 9.09 8.04 3.29
N MET A 97 9.66 7.41 4.33
CA MET A 97 11.02 7.72 4.79
C MET A 97 12.05 7.42 3.69
N ALA A 98 12.06 6.20 3.16
CA ALA A 98 12.97 5.85 2.06
C ALA A 98 12.69 6.65 0.79
N TRP A 99 11.42 6.97 0.50
CA TRP A 99 11.06 7.80 -0.65
C TRP A 99 11.69 9.21 -0.56
N LYS A 100 11.62 9.80 0.64
CA LYS A 100 12.22 11.11 0.92
C LYS A 100 13.74 11.05 0.91
N ASP A 101 14.34 10.01 1.50
CA ASP A 101 15.79 9.83 1.54
C ASP A 101 16.39 9.62 0.13
N ALA A 102 15.60 9.03 -0.78
CA ALA A 102 15.93 8.89 -2.20
C ALA A 102 15.71 10.16 -3.03
N GLU A 103 15.32 11.28 -2.40
CA GLU A 103 15.05 12.58 -3.04
C GLU A 103 14.01 12.50 -4.17
N LEU A 104 13.07 11.55 -4.08
CA LEU A 104 12.00 11.41 -5.05
C LEU A 104 10.93 12.50 -4.87
N PRO A 105 10.15 12.81 -5.92
CA PRO A 105 9.19 13.91 -5.86
C PRO A 105 8.11 13.71 -4.79
N MET A 106 7.74 14.81 -4.12
CA MET A 106 6.79 14.86 -3.01
C MET A 106 5.73 15.94 -3.25
N GLU A 107 4.53 15.72 -2.70
CA GLU A 107 3.40 16.65 -2.72
C GLU A 107 2.93 16.97 -1.28
N ARG A 108 2.05 17.97 -1.15
CA ARG A 108 1.41 18.40 0.11
C ARG A 108 -0.07 18.67 -0.11
#